data_AF-A0A1B8ZF19-F1
#
_entry.id   AF-A0A1B8ZF19-F1
#
_cell.length_a   1.000
_cell.length_b   1.000
_cell.length_c   1.000
_cell.angle_alpha   90.00
_cell.angle_beta   90.00
_cell.angle_gamma   90.00
#
_symmetry.space_group_name_H-M   'P 1'
#
loop_
_entity.id
_entity.type
_entity.pdbx_description
1 polymer ?
#
loop_
_entity_poly.entity_id
_entity_poly.type
_entity_poly.pdbx_seq_one_letter_code
_entity_poly.pdbx_strand_id
1 'polypeptide(L)'
;MNNYQFYKQEGNQYIFKNQPVFITVLCVIFLIIAGFIFNSSRTVSFIIIAVVALIIVNFFTKKFIIDMDRKTITGKHTIFVPARTYDIKDFTNFHVLATKYLGFITTNVILSVYFEVDGKEKHLTIGQAVTQRGIQKMVNETEDIMKINEQDHGHNRPL
;
A
#
# COMPACT_ATOMS: atom_id res chain seq x y z
N MET A 1 -11.61 21.07 3.14
CA MET A 1 -10.69 19.94 3.37
C MET A 1 -11.19 18.76 2.56
N ASN A 2 -10.40 18.28 1.60
CA ASN A 2 -10.75 17.08 0.85
C ASN A 2 -10.72 15.87 1.79
N ASN A 3 -11.83 15.15 1.88
CA ASN A 3 -11.96 14.00 2.77
C ASN A 3 -11.45 12.74 2.05
N TYR A 4 -10.12 12.55 2.02
CA TYR A 4 -9.50 11.38 1.43
C TYR A 4 -9.76 10.13 2.27
N GLN A 5 -10.32 9.09 1.64
CA GLN A 5 -10.64 7.85 2.33
C GLN A 5 -9.38 7.03 2.59
N PHE A 6 -8.43 7.03 1.65
CA PHE A 6 -7.21 6.20 1.72
C PHE A 6 -6.00 6.93 2.26
N TYR A 7 -6.01 8.26 2.28
CA TYR A 7 -4.89 9.08 2.74
C TYR A 7 -5.23 9.83 4.03
N LYS A 8 -4.21 10.02 4.87
CA LYS A 8 -4.20 10.96 5.98
C LYS A 8 -3.39 12.18 5.53
N GLN A 9 -4.02 13.34 5.52
CA GLN A 9 -3.34 14.60 5.22
C GLN A 9 -2.72 15.16 6.49
N GLU A 10 -1.41 15.35 6.48
CA GLU A 10 -0.63 16.03 7.53
C GLU A 10 0.09 17.23 6.88
N GLY A 11 -0.58 18.38 6.85
CA GLY A 11 -0.10 19.54 6.08
C GLY A 11 -0.11 19.28 4.57
N ASN A 12 1.06 19.37 3.94
CA ASN A 12 1.28 19.06 2.52
C ASN A 12 1.84 17.65 2.27
N GLN A 13 1.85 16.81 3.31
CA GLN A 13 2.19 15.39 3.22
C GLN A 13 0.92 14.55 3.27
N TYR A 14 0.85 13.55 2.39
CA TYR A 14 -0.26 12.61 2.30
C TYR A 14 0.26 11.22 2.58
N ILE A 15 -0.12 10.67 3.73
CA ILE A 15 0.32 9.37 4.20
C ILE A 15 -0.78 8.34 3.95
N PHE A 16 -0.46 7.25 3.28
CA PHE A 16 -1.43 6.18 3.05
C PHE A 16 -1.85 5.54 4.38
N LYS A 17 -3.15 5.39 4.59
CA LYS A 17 -3.72 4.79 5.80
C LYS A 17 -3.56 3.27 5.71
N ASN A 18 -2.63 2.73 6.50
CA ASN A 18 -2.61 1.30 6.74
C ASN A 18 -3.87 0.91 7.52
N GLN A 19 -4.60 -0.15 7.12
CA GLN A 19 -5.76 -0.65 7.86
C GLN A 19 -5.30 -1.61 8.98
N PRO A 20 -5.25 -1.18 10.25
CA PRO A 20 -4.69 -2.01 11.32
C PRO A 20 -5.63 -3.14 11.74
N VAL A 21 -6.94 -2.94 11.58
CA VAL A 21 -7.97 -3.83 12.14
C VAL A 21 -7.77 -5.29 11.70
N PHE A 22 -7.56 -5.53 10.41
CA PHE A 22 -7.35 -6.88 9.88
C PHE A 22 -6.10 -7.54 10.49
N ILE A 23 -4.99 -6.81 10.56
CA ILE A 23 -3.73 -7.32 11.10
C ILE A 23 -3.82 -7.54 12.61
N THR A 24 -4.52 -6.67 13.33
CA THR A 24 -4.79 -6.85 14.76
C THR A 24 -5.58 -8.13 15.01
N VAL A 25 -6.67 -8.36 14.27
CA VAL A 25 -7.48 -9.59 14.39
C VAL A 25 -6.63 -10.83 14.10
N LEU A 26 -5.83 -10.79 13.04
CA LEU A 26 -4.94 -11.90 12.67
C LEU A 26 -3.90 -12.19 13.76
N CYS A 27 -3.27 -11.15 14.34
CA CYS A 27 -2.31 -11.31 15.43
C CYS A 27 -2.96 -11.93 16.68
N VAL A 28 -4.18 -11.49 17.03
CA VAL A 28 -4.92 -12.04 18.18
C VAL A 28 -5.21 -13.54 17.98
N ILE A 29 -5.65 -13.95 16.79
CA ILE A 29 -5.89 -15.37 16.49
C ILE A 29 -4.60 -16.19 16.66
N PHE A 30 -3.47 -15.72 16.12
CA PHE A 30 -2.19 -16.42 16.28
C PHE A 30 -1.74 -16.50 17.74
N LEU A 31 -1.95 -15.46 18.54
CA LEU A 31 -1.62 -15.49 19.97
C LEU A 31 -2.50 -16.47 20.75
N ILE A 32 -3.80 -16.58 20.42
CA ILE A 32 -4.69 -17.58 21.02
C ILE A 32 -4.20 -18.99 20.69
N ILE A 33 -3.86 -19.25 19.43
CA ILE A 33 -3.31 -20.54 18.99
C ILE A 33 -2.00 -20.84 19.72
N ALA A 34 -1.10 -19.86 19.82
CA ALA A 34 0.16 -20.02 20.53
C ALA A 34 -0.07 -20.38 22.01
N GLY A 35 -1.02 -19.72 22.67
CA GLY A 35 -1.39 -20.02 24.07
C GLY A 35 -1.97 -21.42 24.23
N PHE A 36 -2.84 -21.85 23.30
CA PHE A 36 -3.46 -23.19 23.36
C PHE A 36 -2.43 -24.31 23.21
N ILE A 37 -1.45 -24.15 22.32
CA ILE A 37 -0.43 -25.17 22.04
C ILE A 37 0.74 -25.08 23.04
N PHE A 38 0.83 -24.04 23.88
CA PHE A 38 1.96 -23.80 24.79
C PHE A 38 2.25 -24.98 25.73
N ASN A 39 1.21 -25.64 26.24
CA ASN A 39 1.36 -26.79 27.13
C ASN A 39 1.82 -28.06 26.40
N SER A 40 1.56 -28.18 25.10
CA SER A 40 1.93 -29.34 24.29
C SER A 40 3.30 -29.17 23.62
N SER A 41 3.59 -27.98 23.09
CA SER A 41 4.86 -27.66 22.44
C SER A 41 5.24 -26.20 22.64
N ARG A 42 6.07 -25.94 23.66
CA ARG A 42 6.58 -24.60 23.97
C ARG A 42 7.39 -24.00 22.82
N THR A 43 8.23 -24.80 22.15
CA THR A 43 9.05 -24.33 21.03
C THR A 43 8.20 -23.80 19.89
N VAL A 44 7.13 -24.51 19.51
CA VAL A 44 6.22 -24.07 18.44
C VAL A 44 5.48 -22.80 18.85
N SER A 45 5.04 -22.71 20.11
CA SER A 45 4.38 -21.51 20.63
C SER A 45 5.30 -20.27 20.56
N PHE A 46 6.57 -20.40 20.95
CA PHE A 46 7.53 -19.30 20.83
C PHE A 46 7.80 -18.88 19.39
N ILE A 47 7.85 -19.84 18.45
CA ILE A 47 7.98 -19.53 17.02
C ILE A 47 6.78 -18.72 16.53
N ILE A 48 5.55 -19.11 16.89
CA ILE A 48 4.34 -18.37 16.50
C ILE A 48 4.37 -16.94 17.06
N ILE A 49 4.77 -16.78 18.33
CA ILE A 49 4.90 -15.45 18.95
C ILE A 49 5.94 -14.60 18.21
N ALA A 50 7.08 -15.17 17.83
CA ALA A 50 8.10 -14.47 17.04
C ALA A 50 7.58 -14.05 15.66
N VAL A 51 6.78 -14.89 15.00
CA VAL A 51 6.11 -14.55 13.73
C VAL A 51 5.12 -13.40 13.91
N VAL A 52 4.31 -13.41 14.98
CA VAL A 52 3.39 -12.31 15.29
C VAL A 52 4.14 -10.99 15.48
N ALA A 53 5.25 -11.00 16.23
CA ALA A 53 6.09 -9.82 16.39
C ALA A 53 6.63 -9.31 15.04
N LEU A 54 7.08 -10.21 14.16
CA LEU A 54 7.56 -9.85 12.83
C LEU A 54 6.45 -9.23 11.96
N ILE A 55 5.22 -9.76 12.02
CA ILE A 55 4.06 -9.21 11.31
C ILE A 55 3.78 -7.78 11.78
N ILE A 56 3.77 -7.54 13.10
CA ILE A 56 3.53 -6.21 13.68
C ILE A 56 4.61 -5.23 13.22
N VAL A 57 5.89 -5.60 13.33
CA VAL A 57 7.01 -4.75 12.90
C VAL A 57 6.94 -4.45 11.41
N ASN A 58 6.59 -5.45 10.58
CA ASN A 58 6.40 -5.26 9.15
C ASN A 58 5.27 -4.25 8.84
N PHE A 59 4.15 -4.35 9.54
CA PHE A 59 3.01 -3.46 9.37
C PHE A 59 3.32 -2.00 9.66
N PHE A 60 4.04 -1.71 10.76
CA PHE A 60 4.43 -0.34 11.11
C PHE A 60 5.53 0.24 10.21
N THR A 61 6.29 -0.64 9.58
CA THR A 61 7.38 -0.23 8.69
C THR A 61 6.91 0.04 7.27
N LYS A 62 5.80 -0.56 6.85
CA LYS A 62 5.13 -0.22 5.58
C LYS A 62 4.65 1.21 5.63
N LYS A 63 5.19 2.05 4.75
CA LYS A 63 4.84 3.47 4.64
C LYS A 63 4.79 3.86 3.18
N PHE A 64 3.76 4.58 2.80
CA PHE A 64 3.67 5.25 1.52
C PHE A 64 3.29 6.71 1.78
N ILE A 65 4.13 7.62 1.31
CA ILE A 65 4.05 9.05 1.62
C ILE A 65 4.22 9.82 0.31
N ILE A 66 3.27 10.70 0.00
CA ILE A 66 3.38 11.69 -1.05
C ILE A 66 3.66 13.03 -0.38
N ASP A 67 4.82 13.63 -0.67
CA ASP A 67 5.22 14.94 -0.15
C ASP A 67 5.12 15.96 -1.29
N MET A 68 4.12 16.85 -1.23
CA MET A 68 3.88 17.86 -2.25
C MET A 68 4.78 19.10 -2.10
N ASP A 69 5.39 19.32 -0.92
CA ASP A 69 6.36 20.40 -0.72
C ASP A 69 7.68 20.07 -1.43
N ARG A 70 8.14 18.82 -1.25
CA ARG A 70 9.37 18.31 -1.88
C ARG A 70 9.14 17.77 -3.28
N LYS A 71 7.88 17.59 -3.69
CA LYS A 71 7.48 16.92 -4.94
C LYS A 71 8.05 15.52 -5.06
N THR A 72 7.97 14.72 -3.99
CA THR A 72 8.51 13.36 -3.96
C THR A 72 7.49 12.34 -3.48
N ILE A 73 7.65 11.11 -3.95
CA ILE A 73 6.87 9.94 -3.53
C ILE A 73 7.81 8.95 -2.88
N THR A 74 7.53 8.61 -1.63
CA THR A 74 8.32 7.65 -0.85
C THR A 74 7.49 6.41 -0.54
N GLY A 75 7.98 5.25 -0.98
CA GLY A 75 7.38 3.95 -0.67
C GLY A 75 8.35 3.05 0.08
N LYS A 76 7.88 2.45 1.17
CA LYS A 76 8.57 1.38 1.91
C LYS A 76 7.66 0.16 1.96
N HIS A 77 8.06 -0.88 1.23
CA HIS A 77 7.23 -2.07 1.05
C HIS A 77 7.39 -3.11 2.17
N THR A 78 8.57 -3.25 2.77
CA THR A 78 8.83 -4.20 3.87
C THR A 78 9.89 -3.69 4.83
N ILE A 79 10.12 -4.41 5.94
CA ILE A 79 11.24 -4.15 6.86
C ILE A 79 12.61 -4.44 6.25
N PHE A 80 12.67 -5.34 5.27
CA PHE A 80 13.90 -5.82 4.66
C PHE A 80 14.35 -4.95 3.48
N VAL A 81 13.44 -4.15 2.92
CA VAL A 81 13.72 -3.28 1.78
C VAL A 81 13.76 -1.83 2.23
N PRO A 82 14.84 -1.07 1.93
CA PRO A 82 14.91 0.33 2.28
C PRO A 82 13.79 1.12 1.59
N ALA A 83 13.35 2.20 2.22
CA ALA A 83 12.42 3.12 1.59
C ALA A 83 13.03 3.64 0.28
N ARG A 84 12.23 3.67 -0.78
CA ARG A 84 12.61 4.25 -2.06
C ARG A 84 11.83 5.54 -2.25
N THR A 85 12.54 6.59 -2.61
CA THR A 85 11.98 7.91 -2.87
C THR A 85 12.25 8.27 -4.31
N TYR A 86 11.22 8.68 -5.03
CA TYR A 86 11.29 9.13 -6.42
C TYR A 86 10.67 10.53 -6.54
N ASP A 87 11.13 11.33 -7.50
CA ASP A 87 10.54 12.64 -7.78
C ASP A 87 9.21 12.44 -8.53
N ILE A 88 8.21 13.28 -8.26
CA ILE A 88 6.93 13.27 -8.96
C ILE A 88 7.13 13.55 -10.45
N LYS A 89 8.18 14.29 -10.85
CA LYS A 89 8.49 14.55 -12.26
C LYS A 89 8.84 13.31 -13.06
N ASP A 90 9.38 12.29 -12.40
CA ASP A 90 9.77 11.03 -13.03
C ASP A 90 8.57 10.08 -13.17
N PHE A 91 7.37 10.50 -12.72
CA PHE A 91 6.14 9.73 -12.85
C PHE A 91 5.81 9.49 -14.31
N THR A 92 5.50 8.24 -14.64
CA THR A 92 5.06 7.85 -15.98
C THR A 92 3.58 7.51 -15.98
N ASN A 93 3.19 6.44 -15.28
CA ASN A 93 1.82 5.91 -15.32
C ASN A 93 1.42 5.21 -14.01
N PHE A 94 0.11 5.03 -13.83
CA PHE A 94 -0.44 4.11 -12.84
C PHE A 94 -0.72 2.75 -13.48
N HIS A 95 -0.37 1.68 -12.79
CA HIS A 95 -0.73 0.32 -13.17
C HIS A 95 -1.66 -0.30 -12.14
N VAL A 96 -2.83 -0.72 -12.62
CA VAL A 96 -3.84 -1.45 -11.87
C VAL A 96 -3.75 -2.92 -12.26
N LEU A 97 -3.23 -3.74 -11.36
CA LEU A 97 -3.04 -5.16 -11.58
C LEU A 97 -4.15 -5.95 -10.90
N ALA A 98 -5.13 -6.40 -11.67
CA ALA A 98 -6.27 -7.18 -11.17
C ALA A 98 -6.00 -8.68 -11.30
N THR A 99 -5.82 -9.37 -10.18
CA THR A 99 -5.74 -10.82 -10.12
C THR A 99 -7.15 -11.41 -10.11
N LYS A 100 -7.44 -12.25 -11.11
CA LYS A 100 -8.70 -13.00 -11.21
C LYS A 100 -8.46 -14.48 -10.90
N TYR A 101 -9.21 -15.02 -9.96
CA TYR A 101 -9.31 -16.45 -9.72
C TYR A 101 -10.25 -17.08 -10.74
N LEU A 102 -9.77 -18.15 -11.40
CA LEU A 102 -10.49 -18.85 -12.48
C LEU A 102 -10.95 -17.94 -13.63
N GLY A 103 -10.32 -16.77 -13.82
CA GLY A 103 -10.68 -15.81 -14.88
C GLY A 103 -11.93 -14.96 -14.63
N PHE A 104 -12.74 -15.26 -13.61
CA PHE A 104 -14.02 -14.59 -13.37
C PHE A 104 -14.08 -13.83 -12.04
N ILE A 105 -13.49 -14.33 -10.96
CA ILE A 105 -13.60 -13.73 -9.62
C ILE A 105 -12.37 -12.86 -9.36
N THR A 106 -12.54 -11.54 -9.33
CA THR A 106 -11.43 -10.65 -8.94
C THR A 106 -11.14 -10.83 -7.45
N THR A 107 -9.99 -11.38 -7.11
CA THR A 107 -9.61 -11.68 -5.72
C THR A 107 -8.73 -10.60 -5.12
N ASN A 108 -7.94 -9.92 -5.93
CA ASN A 108 -7.04 -8.86 -5.50
C ASN A 108 -6.82 -7.88 -6.63
N VAL A 109 -6.83 -6.58 -6.34
CA VAL A 109 -6.44 -5.53 -7.27
C VAL A 109 -5.38 -4.66 -6.62
N ILE A 110 -4.22 -4.58 -7.25
CA ILE A 110 -3.05 -3.86 -6.74
C ILE A 110 -2.88 -2.58 -7.56
N LEU A 111 -2.68 -1.45 -6.87
CA LEU A 111 -2.29 -0.20 -7.49
C LEU A 111 -0.81 0.04 -7.28
N SER A 112 -0.07 0.16 -8.37
CA SER A 112 1.33 0.54 -8.39
C SER A 112 1.53 1.79 -9.23
N VAL A 113 2.42 2.67 -8.77
CA VAL A 113 2.89 3.84 -9.49
C VAL A 113 4.25 3.54 -10.11
N TYR A 114 4.43 3.92 -11.37
CA TYR A 114 5.64 3.71 -12.14
C TYR A 114 6.38 5.02 -12.37
N PHE A 115 7.71 4.93 -12.35
CA PHE A 115 8.65 6.03 -12.53
C PHE A 115 9.73 5.63 -13.53
N GLU A 116 10.19 6.56 -14.33
CA GLU A 116 11.35 6.38 -15.20
C GLU A 116 12.53 7.17 -14.64
N VAL A 117 13.51 6.46 -14.08
CA VAL A 117 14.70 7.07 -13.48
C VAL A 117 15.93 6.49 -14.17
N ASP A 118 16.75 7.36 -14.77
CA ASP A 118 17.96 6.98 -15.51
C ASP A 118 17.70 5.94 -16.63
N GLY A 119 16.57 6.07 -17.34
CA GLY A 119 16.16 5.15 -18.41
C GLY A 119 15.77 3.75 -17.91
N LYS A 120 15.56 3.58 -16.60
CA LYS A 120 15.08 2.32 -16.00
C LYS A 120 13.73 2.54 -15.34
N GLU A 121 12.81 1.66 -15.68
CA GLU A 121 11.49 1.61 -15.06
C GLU A 121 11.60 1.16 -13.59
N LYS A 122 11.05 1.96 -12.69
CA LYS A 122 10.93 1.70 -11.25
C LYS A 122 9.45 1.77 -10.88
N HIS A 123 9.05 1.01 -9.87
CA HIS A 123 7.68 1.06 -9.40
C HIS A 123 7.61 1.06 -7.87
N LEU A 124 6.54 1.66 -7.35
CA LEU A 124 6.13 1.59 -5.95
C LEU A 124 4.69 1.11 -5.89
N THR A 125 4.41 0.16 -5.00
CA THR A 125 3.03 -0.23 -4.71
C THR A 125 2.41 0.76 -3.74
N ILE A 126 1.27 1.34 -4.13
CA ILE A 126 0.50 2.29 -3.32
C ILE A 126 -0.38 1.52 -2.34
N GLY A 127 -1.19 0.59 -2.86
CA GLY A 127 -2.18 -0.11 -2.06
C GLY A 127 -2.85 -1.24 -2.81
N GLN A 128 -3.67 -1.99 -2.09
CA GLN A 128 -4.44 -3.11 -2.61
C GLN A 128 -5.91 -2.92 -2.25
N ALA A 129 -6.80 -3.32 -3.14
CA ALA A 129 -8.24 -3.35 -2.91
C ALA A 129 -8.82 -4.68 -3.41
N VAL A 130 -9.88 -5.14 -2.76
CA VAL A 130 -10.61 -6.36 -3.17
C VAL A 130 -11.57 -6.07 -4.32
N THR A 131 -11.93 -4.79 -4.53
CA THR A 131 -12.88 -4.37 -5.57
C THR A 131 -12.23 -3.39 -6.54
N GLN A 132 -12.60 -3.48 -7.82
CA GLN A 132 -12.19 -2.51 -8.84
C GLN A 132 -12.67 -1.10 -8.52
N ARG A 133 -13.86 -0.95 -7.90
CA ARG A 133 -14.34 0.38 -7.46
C ARG A 133 -13.43 0.98 -6.38
N GLY A 134 -12.96 0.16 -5.44
CA GLY A 134 -12.04 0.59 -4.40
C GLY A 134 -10.69 1.04 -4.97
N ILE A 135 -10.14 0.28 -5.93
CA ILE A 135 -8.88 0.66 -6.56
C ILE A 135 -9.03 1.92 -7.42
N GLN A 136 -10.14 2.07 -8.17
CA GLN A 136 -10.37 3.25 -8.99
C GLN A 136 -10.49 4.50 -8.13
N LYS A 137 -11.19 4.41 -6.99
CA LYS A 137 -11.26 5.52 -6.05
C LYS A 137 -9.88 5.87 -5.49
N MET A 138 -9.05 4.87 -5.22
CA MET A 138 -7.66 5.07 -4.78
C MET A 138 -6.81 5.75 -5.85
N VAL A 139 -6.93 5.36 -7.12
CA VAL A 139 -6.29 6.05 -8.27
C VAL A 139 -6.72 7.51 -8.30
N ASN A 140 -8.03 7.77 -8.32
CA ASN A 140 -8.58 9.12 -8.40
C ASN A 140 -8.11 10.01 -7.23
N GLU A 141 -8.12 9.49 -5.99
CA GLU A 141 -7.60 10.22 -4.83
C GLU A 141 -6.10 10.50 -4.96
N THR A 142 -5.34 9.57 -5.52
CA THR A 142 -3.90 9.72 -5.72
C THR A 142 -3.59 10.76 -6.80
N GLU A 143 -4.30 10.73 -7.93
CA GLU A 143 -4.18 11.71 -9.01
C GLU A 143 -4.55 13.12 -8.57
N ASP A 144 -5.60 13.26 -7.76
CA ASP A 144 -6.02 14.52 -7.16
C ASP A 144 -4.94 15.10 -6.24
N ILE A 145 -4.35 14.25 -5.38
CA ILE A 145 -3.23 14.66 -4.50
C ILE A 145 -2.01 15.09 -5.31
N MET A 146 -1.65 14.34 -6.36
CA MET A 146 -0.54 14.67 -7.25
C MET A 146 -0.84 15.84 -8.19
N LYS A 147 -2.08 16.35 -8.20
CA LYS A 147 -2.57 17.40 -9.11
C LYS A 147 -2.39 17.08 -10.60
N ILE A 148 -2.37 15.79 -10.95
CA ILE A 148 -2.24 15.35 -12.35
C ILE A 148 -3.48 15.77 -13.15
N ASN A 149 -4.66 15.72 -12.52
CA ASN A 149 -5.93 16.13 -13.13
C ASN A 149 -6.08 17.65 -13.35
N GLU A 150 -5.25 18.49 -12.71
CA GLU A 150 -5.23 19.95 -13.00
C GLU A 150 -4.36 20.28 -14.22
N GLN A 151 -3.49 19.35 -14.64
CA GLN A 151 -2.60 19.54 -15.79
C GLN A 151 -3.15 18.92 -17.09
N ASP A 152 -4.11 17.99 -17.01
CA ASP A 152 -4.66 17.29 -18.16
C ASP A 152 -5.92 17.99 -18.73
N HIS A 153 -5.70 19.08 -19.47
CA HIS A 153 -6.63 19.44 -20.54
C HIS A 153 -6.47 18.45 -21.70
N GLY A 154 -7.07 17.28 -21.52
CA GLY A 154 -7.46 16.38 -22.59
C GLY A 154 -6.41 15.36 -23.01
N HIS A 155 -6.42 14.19 -22.35
CA HIS A 155 -6.22 12.94 -23.06
C HIS A 155 -7.14 11.82 -22.55
N ASN A 156 -7.70 11.11 -23.54
CA ASN A 156 -8.63 9.98 -23.43
C ASN A 156 -8.44 9.08 -22.22
N ARG A 157 -9.52 8.93 -21.44
CA ARG A 157 -9.69 7.86 -20.44
C ARG A 157 -10.17 6.59 -21.16
N PRO A 158 -9.40 5.50 -21.22
CA PRO A 158 -9.98 4.19 -21.51
C PRO A 158 -10.67 3.65 -20.25
N LEU A 159 -11.91 3.22 -20.44
CA LEU A 159 -12.74 2.49 -19.47
C LEU A 159 -12.16 1.12 -19.12
#